data_AF-A0A1W2BNU9-F1
#
_entry.id   AF-A0A1W2BNU9-F1
#
_cell.length_a   1.000
_cell.length_b   1.000
_cell.length_c   1.000
_cell.angle_alpha   90.00
_cell.angle_beta   90.00
_cell.angle_gamma   90.00
#
_symmetry.space_group_name_H-M   'P 1'
#
loop_
_entity.id
_entity.type
_entity.pdbx_description
1 polymer ?
#
loop_
_entity_poly.entity_id
_entity_poly.type
_entity_poly.pdbx_seq_one_letter_code
_entity_poly.pdbx_strand_id
1 'polypeptide(L)'
;MTNKVRKYKINDFLLRLPVSQYREAVRVIPKVLGVSLNTFHNYRNILIDDLQDIPHEKVMLFEKLFEMKVGELRNRNMSCKPLKELLQSEDSRR
;
A
#
# COMPACT_ATOMS: atom_id res chain seq x y z
N MET A 1 -4.34 17.33 -17.13
CA MET A 1 -4.68 16.91 -15.76
C MET A 1 -3.62 15.92 -15.31
N THR A 2 -2.78 16.26 -14.34
CA THR A 2 -1.78 15.31 -13.82
C THR A 2 -2.50 14.16 -13.15
N ASN A 3 -2.50 12.97 -13.77
CA ASN A 3 -2.97 11.74 -13.14
C ASN A 3 -2.07 11.44 -11.95
N LYS A 4 -2.43 11.96 -10.77
CA LYS A 4 -1.65 11.77 -9.56
C LYS A 4 -1.74 10.31 -9.16
N VAL A 5 -0.63 9.59 -9.32
CA VAL A 5 -0.51 8.18 -8.99
C VAL A 5 -0.64 8.01 -7.48
N ARG A 6 -1.46 7.06 -7.05
CA ARG A 6 -1.65 6.74 -5.63
C ARG A 6 -0.50 5.89 -5.12
N LYS A 7 -0.16 6.04 -3.85
CA LYS A 7 0.90 5.26 -3.19
C LYS A 7 0.53 3.78 -3.03
N TYR A 8 -0.76 3.50 -2.87
CA TYR A 8 -1.31 2.17 -2.59
C TYR A 8 -2.41 1.76 -3.57
N LYS A 9 -2.51 0.45 -3.86
CA LYS A 9 -3.48 -0.20 -4.76
C LYS A 9 -4.87 -0.43 -4.15
N ILE A 10 -5.17 0.19 -3.01
CA ILE A 10 -6.45 0.00 -2.29
C ILE A 10 -7.63 0.32 -3.21
N ASN A 11 -7.57 1.43 -3.94
CA ASN A 11 -8.62 1.80 -4.88
C ASN A 11 -8.73 0.83 -6.05
N ASP A 12 -7.61 0.35 -6.57
CA ASP A 12 -7.57 -0.55 -7.70
C ASP A 12 -8.20 -1.90 -7.34
N PHE A 13 -8.02 -2.37 -6.10
CA PHE A 13 -8.72 -3.53 -5.56
C PHE A 13 -10.22 -3.27 -5.42
N LEU A 14 -10.61 -2.18 -4.74
CA LEU A 14 -12.01 -1.88 -4.47
C LEU A 14 -12.82 -1.69 -5.76
N LEU A 15 -12.27 -0.99 -6.75
CA LEU A 15 -12.96 -0.71 -8.02
C LEU A 15 -13.22 -1.97 -8.87
N ARG A 16 -12.55 -3.09 -8.57
CA ARG A 16 -12.81 -4.39 -9.21
C ARG A 16 -14.01 -5.12 -8.60
N LEU A 17 -14.48 -4.68 -7.43
CA LEU A 17 -15.63 -5.29 -6.77
C LEU A 17 -16.94 -4.80 -7.42
N PRO A 18 -17.99 -5.64 -7.47
CA PRO A 18 -19.35 -5.20 -7.74
C PRO A 18 -19.79 -4.06 -6.81
N VAL A 19 -20.68 -3.17 -7.28
CA VAL A 19 -21.10 -1.97 -6.53
C VAL A 19 -21.65 -2.30 -5.14
N SER A 20 -22.37 -3.41 -4.98
CA SER A 20 -22.87 -3.89 -3.68
C SER A 20 -21.73 -4.21 -2.72
N GLN A 21 -20.78 -5.03 -3.17
CA GLN A 21 -19.60 -5.43 -2.41
C GLN A 21 -18.65 -4.26 -2.14
N TYR A 22 -18.51 -3.32 -3.07
CA TYR A 22 -17.73 -2.10 -2.86
C TYR A 22 -18.26 -1.30 -1.66
N ARG A 23 -19.58 -1.06 -1.60
CA ARG A 23 -20.21 -0.30 -0.51
C ARG A 23 -20.03 -1.01 0.83
N GLU A 24 -20.11 -2.33 0.82
CA GLU A 24 -19.90 -3.14 2.02
C GLU A 24 -18.44 -3.13 2.48
N ALA A 25 -17.50 -3.33 1.55
CA ALA A 25 -16.06 -3.27 1.82
C ALA A 25 -15.65 -1.92 2.44
N VAL A 26 -16.15 -0.80 1.91
CA VAL A 26 -15.90 0.54 2.45
C VAL A 26 -16.43 0.69 3.89
N ARG A 27 -17.46 -0.06 4.29
CA ARG A 27 -17.99 -0.05 5.67
C ARG A 27 -17.27 -1.03 6.60
N VAL A 28 -16.81 -2.16 6.09
CA VAL A 28 -16.22 -3.25 6.88
C VAL A 28 -14.73 -3.03 7.12
N ILE A 29 -13.97 -2.65 6.09
CA ILE A 29 -12.51 -2.52 6.18
C ILE A 29 -12.05 -1.56 7.29
N PRO A 30 -12.62 -0.34 7.46
CA PRO A 30 -12.20 0.54 8.54
C PRO A 30 -12.38 -0.09 9.93
N LYS A 31 -13.46 -0.87 10.11
CA LYS A 31 -13.75 -1.57 11.39
C LYS A 31 -12.72 -2.66 11.66
N VAL A 32 -12.39 -3.47 10.66
CA VAL A 32 -11.36 -4.52 10.78
C VAL A 32 -9.99 -3.93 11.09
N LEU A 33 -9.66 -2.79 10.48
CA LEU A 33 -8.40 -2.09 10.72
C LEU A 33 -8.37 -1.34 12.06
N GLY A 34 -9.51 -1.16 12.73
CA GLY A 34 -9.62 -0.36 13.94
C GLY A 34 -9.37 1.14 13.70
N VAL A 35 -9.78 1.66 12.53
CA VAL A 35 -9.59 3.07 12.16
C VAL A 35 -10.92 3.74 11.81
N SER A 36 -10.95 5.07 11.89
CA SER A 36 -12.10 5.84 11.45
C SER A 36 -12.31 5.73 9.93
N LEU A 37 -13.55 5.95 9.47
CA LEU A 37 -13.86 6.01 8.04
C LEU A 37 -13.03 7.10 7.33
N ASN A 38 -12.81 8.24 7.99
CA ASN A 38 -11.99 9.32 7.46
C ASN A 38 -10.52 8.89 7.28
N THR A 39 -9.96 8.20 8.27
CA THR A 39 -8.60 7.64 8.19
C THR A 39 -8.48 6.67 7.02
N PHE A 40 -9.47 5.81 6.83
CA PHE A 40 -9.51 4.90 5.67
C PHE A 40 -9.59 5.66 4.34
N HIS A 41 -10.39 6.73 4.26
CA HIS A 41 -10.43 7.60 3.09
C HIS A 41 -9.09 8.29 2.82
N ASN A 42 -8.36 8.68 3.85
CA ASN A 42 -7.00 9.23 3.71
C ASN A 42 -6.07 8.14 3.15
N TYR A 43 -6.02 6.96 3.76
CA TYR A 43 -5.18 5.84 3.34
C TYR A 43 -5.32 5.50 1.85
N ARG A 44 -6.55 5.38 1.35
CA ARG A 44 -6.79 5.05 -0.07
C ARG A 44 -6.44 6.18 -1.04
N ASN A 45 -6.22 7.40 -0.57
CA ASN A 45 -5.97 8.58 -1.40
C ASN A 45 -4.55 9.14 -1.25
N ILE A 46 -3.69 8.54 -0.42
CA ILE A 46 -2.28 8.93 -0.30
C ILE A 46 -1.61 8.89 -1.68
N LEU A 47 -0.96 9.99 -2.05
CA LEU A 47 -0.24 10.11 -3.30
C LEU A 47 1.17 9.53 -3.18
N ILE A 48 1.72 9.10 -4.31
CA ILE A 48 3.02 8.41 -4.35
C ILE A 48 4.18 9.24 -3.78
N ASP A 49 4.10 10.57 -3.91
CA ASP A 49 5.11 11.53 -3.44
C ASP A 49 4.70 12.19 -2.10
N ASP A 50 3.61 11.74 -1.48
CA ASP A 50 3.19 12.22 -0.16
C ASP A 50 4.08 11.64 0.94
N LEU A 51 4.41 12.50 1.92
CA LEU A 51 5.14 12.13 3.13
C LEU A 51 4.30 11.25 4.05
N GLN A 52 2.98 11.36 3.98
CA GLN A 52 2.08 10.51 4.74
C GLN A 52 2.24 9.05 4.34
N ASP A 53 2.10 8.16 5.31
CA ASP A 53 2.14 6.73 5.06
C ASP A 53 1.10 5.97 5.89
N ILE A 54 0.75 4.78 5.42
CA ILE A 54 -0.07 3.84 6.20
C ILE A 54 0.86 3.13 7.18
N PRO A 55 0.51 3.04 8.48
CA PRO A 55 1.30 2.26 9.44
C PRO A 55 1.50 0.82 8.95
N HIS A 56 2.71 0.28 9.13
CA HIS A 56 3.09 -1.03 8.57
C HIS A 56 2.12 -2.16 8.96
N GLU A 57 1.68 -2.19 10.22
CA GLU A 57 0.67 -3.14 10.71
C GLU A 57 -0.60 -3.10 9.85
N LYS A 58 -1.10 -1.91 9.50
CA LYS A 58 -2.31 -1.75 8.70
C LYS A 58 -2.06 -2.15 7.24
N VAL A 59 -0.87 -1.91 6.69
CA VAL A 59 -0.47 -2.44 5.37
C VAL A 59 -0.53 -3.96 5.35
N MET A 60 0.02 -4.63 6.36
CA MET A 60 -0.02 -6.09 6.46
C MET A 60 -1.46 -6.63 6.57
N LEU A 61 -2.32 -5.93 7.31
CA LEU A 61 -3.75 -6.29 7.39
C LEU A 61 -4.45 -6.13 6.05
N PHE A 62 -4.18 -5.05 5.30
CA PHE A 62 -4.70 -4.87 3.95
C PHE A 62 -4.26 -6.00 3.00
N GLU A 63 -2.99 -6.36 3.03
CA GLU A 63 -2.46 -7.43 2.17
C GLU A 63 -3.12 -8.77 2.48
N LYS A 64 -3.32 -9.08 3.77
CA LYS A 64 -4.09 -10.26 4.18
C LYS A 64 -5.56 -10.19 3.74
N LEU A 65 -6.22 -9.05 3.91
CA LEU A 65 -7.63 -8.84 3.54
C LEU A 65 -7.87 -8.96 2.03
N PHE A 66 -6.88 -8.58 1.22
CA PHE A 66 -6.95 -8.61 -0.23
C PHE A 66 -6.25 -9.82 -0.85
N GLU A 67 -5.77 -10.76 -0.02
CA GLU A 67 -5.04 -11.95 -0.44
C GLU A 67 -3.82 -11.63 -1.33
N MET A 68 -3.15 -10.51 -1.06
CA MET A 68 -1.94 -10.06 -1.75
C MET A 68 -0.68 -10.58 -1.06
N LYS A 69 0.42 -10.71 -1.80
CA LYS A 69 1.73 -11.00 -1.18
C LYS A 69 2.26 -9.76 -0.45
N VAL A 70 3.15 -10.02 0.50
CA VAL A 70 3.79 -8.94 1.28
C VAL A 70 4.51 -7.97 0.35
N GLY A 71 4.19 -6.69 0.47
CA GLY A 71 4.73 -5.60 -0.34
C GLY A 71 3.95 -5.29 -1.62
N GLU A 72 2.99 -6.12 -2.04
CA GLU A 72 2.26 -5.92 -3.29
C GLU A 72 1.20 -4.82 -3.22
N LEU A 73 0.77 -4.42 -2.02
CA LEU A 73 -0.20 -3.33 -1.83
C LEU A 73 0.36 -1.99 -2.32
N ARG A 74 1.68 -1.78 -2.26
CA ARG A 74 2.34 -0.56 -2.73
C ARG A 74 2.35 -0.51 -4.27
N ASN A 75 2.23 0.70 -4.80
CA ASN A 75 2.36 0.94 -6.24
C ASN A 75 3.82 1.03 -6.71
N ARG A 76 4.78 1.29 -5.82
CA ARG A 76 6.21 1.18 -6.11
C ARG A 76 6.77 -0.11 -5.52
N ASN A 77 7.49 -0.86 -6.36
CA ASN A 77 8.32 -1.94 -5.90
C ASN A 77 9.58 -1.33 -5.28
N MET A 78 9.85 -1.63 -4.01
CA MET A 78 11.14 -1.34 -3.40
C MET A 78 12.07 -2.50 -3.72
N SER A 79 13.07 -2.25 -4.55
CA SER A 79 14.18 -3.18 -4.75
C SER A 79 15.42 -2.57 -4.12
N CYS A 80 16.09 -3.36 -3.29
CA CYS A 80 17.40 -3.03 -2.75
C CYS A 80 18.30 -4.23 -2.98
N LYS A 81 19.56 -3.97 -3.36
CA LYS A 81 20.54 -5.05 -3.44
C LYS A 81 20.80 -5.61 -2.04
N PRO A 82 21.04 -6.92 -1.91
CA PRO A 82 21.50 -7.49 -0.65
C PRO A 82 22.74 -6.77 -0.14
N LEU A 83 22.84 -6.60 1.18
CA LEU A 83 23.99 -5.92 1.81
C LEU A 83 25.32 -6.53 1.37
N LYS A 84 25.39 -7.86 1.23
CA LYS A 84 26.59 -8.57 0.77
C LYS A 84 27.08 -8.08 -0.60
N GLU A 85 26.18 -7.85 -1.54
CA GLU A 85 26.54 -7.33 -2.87
C GLU A 85 26.99 -5.87 -2.80
N LEU A 86 26.36 -5.08 -1.94
CA LEU A 86 26.76 -3.69 -1.71
C LEU A 86 28.19 -3.62 -1.14
N LEU A 87 28.51 -4.44 -0.14
CA LEU A 87 29.83 -4.49 0.48
C LEU A 87 30.93 -4.92 -0.51
N GLN A 88 30.67 -5.96 -1.32
CA GLN A 88 31.62 -6.39 -2.36
C GLN A 88 31.90 -5.29 -3.40
N SER A 89 30.88 -4.48 -3.73
CA SER A 89 31.02 -3.40 -4.70
C SER A 89 31.82 -2.19 -4.18
N GLU A 90 31.90 -2.00 -2.87
CA GLU A 90 32.68 -0.94 -2.23
C GLU A 90 34.14 -1.38 -2.01
N ASP A 91 34.39 -2.65 -1.65
CA ASP A 91 35.76 -3.18 -1.54
C ASP A 91 36.50 -3.23 -2.88
N SER A 92 35.77 -3.42 -4.00
CA SER A 92 36.36 -3.44 -5.35
C SER A 92 36.75 -2.05 -5.90
N ARG A 93 36.41 -0.97 -5.18
CA ARG A 93 36.78 0.42 -5.53
C ARG A 93 37.95 0.97 -4.70
N ARG A 94 38.48 0.18 -3.76
CA ARG A 94 39.71 0.47 -3.02
C ARG A 94 40.89 -0.23 -3.68
#